data_AF-A0A914F9Z9-F1
#
_entry.id   AF-A0A914F9Z9-F1
#
_cell.length_a   1.000
_cell.length_b   1.000
_cell.length_c   1.000
_cell.angle_alpha   90.00
_cell.angle_beta   90.00
_cell.angle_gamma   90.00
#
_symmetry.space_group_name_H-M   'P 1'
#
loop_
_entity.id
_entity.type
_entity.pdbx_description
1 polymer ?
#
loop_
_entity_poly.entity_id
_entity_poly.type
_entity_poly.pdbx_seq_one_letter_code
_entity_poly.pdbx_strand_id
1 'polypeptide(L)'
;MDLKAIIANAVLSVQETQIRPEKPRIRFRGQKVINTNKHDARGEAVEHIANMLKQHGVPIWGALPIAYQFADYLPEDMSTTYIPFDPNVYESMEHTTFYQRLNEEMLKFLHGVVTGSKPLPEKPENWDRYLYAVYENRNHKKEMEDKKIILPLMCVIEPSKDHTLKDASLFGVFDGHGGDECATYATVHLPHCLIDSLTENSSKLLTEALKDLDKQISVRAEHDRIGGGSTSVVALIREGIIDIAWIGDSAIGALTNDSVITLTKPHNLDDPKEVERVIAAGGMILNVFGEDRVNGVLNITRALGDTQARPMISAEPSDSRIDIKESGYYMIFLASDGVWDVLTEEEIFENVVSFIKNNPESEYEKLAQSVGNTARATSTDNLMLVIVFLKPLSEIWQHFTS
;
A
#
# COMPACT_ATOMS: atom_id res chain seq x y z
N MET A 1 -18.56 18.75 -2.59
CA MET A 1 -17.30 19.10 -1.91
C MET A 1 -16.57 20.11 -2.78
N ASP A 2 -16.14 21.24 -2.21
CA ASP A 2 -15.38 22.26 -2.93
C ASP A 2 -13.87 21.95 -2.85
N LEU A 3 -13.37 21.21 -3.83
CA LEU A 3 -11.98 20.79 -3.90
C LEU A 3 -11.01 22.00 -3.90
N LYS A 4 -11.40 23.09 -4.58
CA LYS A 4 -10.58 24.30 -4.70
C LYS A 4 -10.40 24.99 -3.35
N ALA A 5 -11.47 25.08 -2.57
CA ALA A 5 -11.42 25.66 -1.22
C ALA A 5 -10.54 24.83 -0.27
N ILE A 6 -10.61 23.50 -0.34
CA ILE A 6 -9.76 22.60 0.48
C ILE A 6 -8.28 22.83 0.14
N ILE A 7 -7.94 22.89 -1.15
CA ILE A 7 -6.55 23.14 -1.59
C ILE A 7 -6.08 24.53 -1.16
N ALA A 8 -6.94 25.56 -1.25
CA ALA A 8 -6.59 26.90 -0.79
C ALA A 8 -6.23 26.92 0.71
N ASN A 9 -7.01 26.21 1.54
CA ASN A 9 -6.71 26.07 2.96
C ASN A 9 -5.41 25.30 3.22
N ALA A 10 -5.14 24.25 2.43
CA ALA A 10 -3.88 23.51 2.50
C ALA A 10 -2.67 24.40 2.22
N VAL A 11 -2.74 25.22 1.16
CA VAL A 11 -1.66 26.16 0.79
C VAL A 11 -1.41 27.19 1.91
N LEU A 12 -2.46 27.76 2.49
CA LEU A 12 -2.34 28.72 3.59
C LEU A 12 -1.66 28.09 4.82
N SER A 13 -2.09 26.88 5.22
CA SER A 13 -1.50 26.12 6.34
C SER A 13 0.00 25.88 6.15
N VAL A 14 0.42 25.46 4.95
CA VAL A 14 1.85 25.23 4.64
C VAL A 14 2.64 26.54 4.68
N GLN A 15 2.10 27.63 4.14
CA GLN A 15 2.75 28.94 4.16
C GLN A 15 2.95 29.46 5.60
N GLU A 16 1.95 29.33 6.46
CA GLU A 16 2.05 29.73 7.87
C GLU A 16 3.14 28.95 8.61
N THR A 17 3.27 27.65 8.32
CA THR A 17 4.29 26.77 8.90
C THR A 17 5.70 27.15 8.44
N GLN A 18 5.88 27.54 7.18
CA GLN A 18 7.17 28.01 6.66
C GLN A 18 7.56 29.39 7.23
N ILE A 19 6.60 30.26 7.52
CA ILE A 19 6.83 31.60 8.12
C ILE A 19 7.16 31.49 9.62
N ARG A 20 6.64 30.47 10.31
CA ARG A 20 6.89 30.22 11.74
C ARG A 20 7.58 28.86 11.92
N PRO A 21 8.87 28.72 11.60
CA PRO A 21 9.57 27.48 11.88
C PRO A 21 9.49 27.23 13.39
N GLU A 22 8.93 26.09 13.79
CA GLU A 22 9.05 25.66 15.18
C GLU A 22 10.52 25.69 15.60
N LYS A 23 10.80 26.03 16.88
CA LYS A 23 12.15 25.92 17.42
C LYS A 23 12.73 24.56 17.03
N PRO A 24 13.98 24.48 16.56
CA PRO A 24 14.56 23.23 16.12
C PRO A 24 14.46 22.22 17.26
N ARG A 25 13.56 21.24 17.12
CA ARG A 25 13.62 20.03 17.93
C ARG A 25 14.94 19.38 17.56
N ILE A 26 15.79 19.12 18.55
CA ILE A 26 16.98 18.29 18.38
C ILE A 26 16.46 16.93 17.90
N ARG A 27 16.48 16.70 16.58
CA ARG A 27 16.30 15.38 16.01
C ARG A 27 17.59 14.64 16.30
N PHE A 28 17.54 13.63 17.15
CA PHE A 28 18.59 12.63 17.16
C PHE A 28 18.64 12.07 15.72
N ARG A 29 19.74 12.35 15.00
CA ARG A 29 20.02 11.82 13.66
C ARG A 29 20.18 10.30 13.76
N GLY A 30 19.06 9.59 13.76
CA GLY A 30 19.01 8.13 13.70
C GLY A 30 18.56 7.60 12.33
N GLN A 31 17.71 8.35 11.63
CA GLN A 31 17.27 7.98 10.28
C GLN A 31 18.34 8.32 9.25
N LYS A 32 18.79 7.29 8.52
CA LYS A 32 19.64 7.44 7.36
C LYS A 32 18.86 8.21 6.29
N VAL A 33 19.37 9.36 5.87
CA VAL A 33 18.79 10.09 4.75
C VAL A 33 19.21 9.35 3.49
N ILE A 34 18.25 8.74 2.80
CA ILE A 34 18.46 8.00 1.55
C ILE A 34 18.32 9.00 0.41
N ASN A 35 19.28 9.00 -0.52
CA ASN A 35 19.23 9.87 -1.70
C ASN A 35 18.11 9.44 -2.65
N THR A 36 17.52 10.39 -3.36
CA THR A 36 16.49 10.11 -4.37
C THR A 36 17.16 9.62 -5.65
N ASN A 37 16.86 8.40 -6.10
CA ASN A 37 17.29 7.94 -7.41
C ASN A 37 16.52 8.69 -8.51
N LYS A 38 17.16 9.02 -9.63
CA LYS A 38 16.49 9.67 -10.76
C LYS A 38 15.29 8.88 -11.28
N HIS A 39 15.36 7.56 -11.36
CA HIS A 39 14.20 6.76 -11.80
C HIS A 39 13.07 6.71 -10.76
N ASP A 40 13.37 7.02 -9.49
CA ASP A 40 12.38 7.11 -8.42
C ASP A 40 11.81 8.53 -8.21
N ALA A 41 12.50 9.55 -8.74
CA ALA A 41 12.20 10.96 -8.46
C ALA A 41 10.76 11.36 -8.80
N ARG A 42 10.17 10.79 -9.85
CA ARG A 42 8.77 11.01 -10.20
C ARG A 42 7.83 10.48 -9.13
N GLY A 43 8.02 9.23 -8.69
CA GLY A 43 7.22 8.59 -7.64
C GLY A 43 7.34 9.35 -6.32
N GLU A 44 8.55 9.70 -5.90
CA GLU A 44 8.80 10.46 -4.67
C GLU A 44 8.18 11.87 -4.72
N ALA A 45 8.24 12.56 -5.87
CA ALA A 45 7.60 13.87 -6.04
C ALA A 45 6.07 13.79 -5.95
N VAL A 46 5.48 12.78 -6.60
CA VAL A 46 4.03 12.51 -6.57
C VAL A 46 3.59 12.19 -5.14
N GLU A 47 4.29 11.29 -4.46
CA GLU A 47 3.99 10.90 -3.10
C GLU A 47 4.06 12.11 -2.15
N HIS A 48 5.13 12.91 -2.24
CA HIS A 48 5.36 14.06 -1.35
C HIS A 48 4.18 15.04 -1.36
N ILE A 49 3.78 15.50 -2.54
CA ILE A 49 2.66 16.44 -2.66
C ILE A 49 1.31 15.76 -2.37
N ALA A 50 1.09 14.52 -2.79
CA ALA A 50 -0.15 13.79 -2.53
C ALA A 50 -0.37 13.59 -1.02
N ASN A 51 0.69 13.23 -0.28
CA ASN A 51 0.65 13.10 1.17
C ASN A 51 0.32 14.43 1.85
N MET A 52 0.96 15.53 1.42
CA MET A 52 0.64 16.87 1.92
C MET A 52 -0.84 17.23 1.69
N LEU A 53 -1.35 17.01 0.48
CA LEU A 53 -2.75 17.31 0.14
C LEU A 53 -3.73 16.44 0.96
N LYS A 54 -3.47 15.14 1.09
CA LYS A 54 -4.28 14.22 1.91
C LYS A 54 -4.33 14.63 3.38
N GLN A 55 -3.20 15.05 3.96
CA GLN A 55 -3.13 15.55 5.34
C GLN A 55 -4.01 16.78 5.57
N HIS A 56 -4.32 17.54 4.51
CA HIS A 56 -5.21 18.69 4.54
C HIS A 56 -6.63 18.38 4.02
N GLY A 57 -7.01 17.10 3.95
CA GLY A 57 -8.37 16.65 3.63
C GLY A 57 -8.71 16.60 2.16
N VAL A 58 -7.72 16.72 1.26
CA VAL A 58 -7.94 16.48 -0.17
C VAL A 58 -8.11 14.98 -0.39
N PRO A 59 -9.22 14.52 -1.00
CA PRO A 59 -9.41 13.09 -1.26
C PRO A 59 -8.40 12.59 -2.28
N ILE A 60 -8.09 11.29 -2.23
CA ILE A 60 -7.05 10.70 -3.07
C ILE A 60 -7.32 10.84 -4.57
N TRP A 61 -8.59 10.80 -5.01
CA TRP A 61 -8.97 11.05 -6.41
C TRP A 61 -8.63 12.47 -6.89
N GLY A 62 -8.52 13.44 -5.98
CA GLY A 62 -8.07 14.79 -6.28
C GLY A 62 -6.57 14.96 -6.07
N ALA A 63 -6.02 14.38 -4.99
CA ALA A 63 -4.63 14.54 -4.61
C ALA A 63 -3.67 13.93 -5.64
N LEU A 64 -3.92 12.70 -6.11
CA LEU A 64 -3.02 12.00 -7.05
C LEU A 64 -2.96 12.68 -8.43
N PRO A 65 -4.08 13.03 -9.10
CA PRO A 65 -3.98 13.71 -10.38
C PRO A 65 -3.30 15.08 -10.30
N ILE A 66 -3.51 15.83 -9.20
CA ILE A 66 -2.78 17.08 -8.94
C ILE A 66 -1.30 16.81 -8.76
N ALA A 67 -0.94 15.72 -8.07
CA ALA A 67 0.43 15.31 -7.84
C ALA A 67 1.16 14.94 -9.13
N TYR A 68 0.51 14.21 -10.05
CA TYR A 68 1.08 13.92 -11.36
C TYR A 68 1.24 15.18 -12.22
N GLN A 69 0.24 16.07 -12.22
CA GLN A 69 0.37 17.36 -12.91
C GLN A 69 1.52 18.22 -12.33
N PHE A 70 1.76 18.12 -11.02
CA PHE A 70 2.90 18.77 -10.37
C PHE A 70 4.22 18.16 -10.84
N ALA A 71 4.34 16.84 -10.85
CA ALA A 71 5.53 16.14 -11.34
C ALA A 71 5.84 16.48 -12.82
N ASP A 72 4.79 16.65 -13.65
CA ASP A 72 4.90 17.08 -15.05
C ASP A 72 5.25 18.58 -15.20
N TYR A 73 4.95 19.40 -14.19
CA TYR A 73 5.27 20.84 -14.16
C TYR A 73 6.71 21.12 -13.72
N LEU A 74 7.34 20.20 -12.97
CA LEU A 74 8.66 20.40 -12.41
C LEU A 74 9.75 20.55 -13.50
N PRO A 75 10.82 21.32 -13.21
CA PRO A 75 11.95 21.48 -14.13
C PRO A 75 12.61 20.14 -14.52
N GLU A 76 13.05 20.02 -15.78
CA GLU A 76 13.66 18.80 -16.33
C GLU A 76 14.84 18.27 -15.51
N ASP A 77 15.63 19.16 -14.88
CA ASP A 77 16.78 18.79 -14.08
C ASP A 77 16.42 18.10 -12.74
N MET A 78 15.14 18.10 -12.36
CA MET A 78 14.61 17.32 -11.24
C MET A 78 14.27 15.88 -11.60
N SER A 79 14.42 15.47 -12.87
CA SER A 79 14.22 14.08 -13.32
C SER A 79 12.84 13.49 -12.97
N THR A 80 11.79 14.31 -12.89
CA THR A 80 10.44 13.88 -12.53
C THR A 80 9.57 13.46 -13.72
N THR A 81 10.15 13.44 -14.92
CA THR A 81 9.58 12.71 -16.05
C THR A 81 9.73 11.21 -15.83
N TYR A 82 8.91 10.39 -16.51
CA TYR A 82 9.04 8.94 -16.38
C TYR A 82 10.38 8.48 -16.98
N ILE A 83 11.22 7.88 -16.13
CA ILE A 83 12.50 7.28 -16.49
C ILE A 83 12.35 5.76 -16.25
N PRO A 84 12.43 4.92 -17.29
CA PRO A 84 12.37 3.48 -17.11
C PRO A 84 13.48 2.98 -16.18
N PHE A 85 13.16 2.00 -15.35
CA PHE A 85 14.16 1.34 -14.51
C PHE A 85 15.18 0.58 -15.36
N ASP A 86 16.47 0.76 -15.05
CA ASP A 86 17.58 -0.06 -15.55
C ASP A 86 18.42 -0.51 -14.35
N PRO A 87 18.56 -1.82 -14.09
CA PRO A 87 19.31 -2.33 -12.95
C PRO A 87 20.80 -1.98 -12.97
N ASN A 88 21.33 -1.53 -14.12
CA ASN A 88 22.74 -1.14 -14.26
C ASN A 88 22.98 0.36 -14.08
N VAL A 89 21.92 1.16 -13.89
CA VAL A 89 21.99 2.63 -13.79
C VAL A 89 21.45 3.09 -12.44
N TYR A 90 22.35 3.57 -11.59
CA TYR A 90 22.02 4.11 -10.26
C TYR A 90 22.51 5.56 -10.11
N GLU A 91 21.73 6.51 -10.61
CA GLU A 91 22.04 7.93 -10.54
C GLU A 91 21.20 8.60 -9.44
N SER A 92 21.86 9.09 -8.39
CA SER A 92 21.16 9.67 -7.23
C SER A 92 21.30 11.19 -7.15
N MET A 93 20.24 11.86 -6.72
CA MET A 93 20.23 13.26 -6.30
C MET A 93 20.27 13.35 -4.77
N GLU A 94 20.94 14.37 -4.24
CA GLU A 94 20.99 14.58 -2.79
C GLU A 94 19.59 14.91 -2.27
N HIS A 95 19.11 14.10 -1.33
CA HIS A 95 17.73 14.14 -0.84
C HIS A 95 17.33 15.51 -0.30
N THR A 96 18.16 16.15 0.53
CA THR A 96 17.83 17.44 1.14
C THR A 96 17.57 18.51 0.07
N THR A 97 18.43 18.56 -0.94
CA THR A 97 18.34 19.48 -2.07
C THR A 97 17.10 19.20 -2.92
N PHE A 98 16.81 17.93 -3.20
CA PHE A 98 15.63 17.53 -3.97
C PHE A 98 14.33 17.97 -3.29
N TYR A 99 14.15 17.62 -2.01
CA TYR A 99 12.93 17.95 -1.26
C TYR A 99 12.80 19.45 -0.96
N GLN A 100 13.91 20.18 -0.79
CA GLN A 100 13.84 21.64 -0.68
C GLN A 100 13.24 22.25 -1.95
N ARG A 101 13.72 21.84 -3.13
CA ARG A 101 13.20 22.32 -4.42
C ARG A 101 11.75 21.90 -4.65
N LEU A 102 11.37 20.67 -4.30
CA LEU A 102 9.98 20.21 -4.37
C LEU A 102 9.06 21.14 -3.57
N ASN A 103 9.43 21.49 -2.34
CA ASN A 103 8.62 22.37 -1.50
C ASN A 103 8.46 23.78 -2.08
N GLU A 104 9.53 24.33 -2.67
CA GLU A 104 9.50 25.64 -3.33
C GLU A 104 8.59 25.66 -4.55
N GLU A 105 8.67 24.64 -5.42
CA GLU A 105 7.84 24.55 -6.62
C GLU A 105 6.39 24.15 -6.31
N MET A 106 6.17 23.31 -5.29
CA MET A 106 4.84 22.88 -4.86
C MET A 106 3.93 24.06 -4.53
N LEU A 107 4.43 25.04 -3.76
CA LEU A 107 3.63 26.22 -3.41
C LEU A 107 3.28 27.07 -4.64
N LYS A 108 4.22 27.25 -5.57
CA LYS A 108 3.97 27.99 -6.83
C LYS A 108 2.92 27.27 -7.67
N PHE A 109 3.04 25.96 -7.80
CA PHE A 109 2.12 25.12 -8.57
C PHE A 109 0.70 25.16 -7.98
N LEU A 110 0.55 24.96 -6.67
CA LEU A 110 -0.75 24.95 -6.01
C LEU A 110 -1.41 26.33 -6.00
N HIS A 111 -0.64 27.41 -5.94
CA HIS A 111 -1.19 28.75 -6.19
C HIS A 111 -1.80 28.86 -7.59
N GLY A 112 -1.20 28.23 -8.60
CA GLY A 112 -1.78 28.11 -9.95
C GLY A 112 -3.11 27.36 -9.97
N VAL A 113 -3.23 26.26 -9.22
CA VAL A 113 -4.48 25.52 -9.04
C VAL A 113 -5.56 26.39 -8.37
N VAL A 114 -5.22 27.10 -7.30
CA VAL A 114 -6.16 27.98 -6.56
C VAL A 114 -6.57 29.21 -7.38
N THR A 115 -5.69 29.75 -8.21
CA THR A 115 -6.03 30.87 -9.10
C THR A 115 -6.73 30.46 -10.39
N GLY A 116 -6.76 29.16 -10.69
CA GLY A 116 -7.40 28.61 -11.89
C GLY A 116 -6.53 28.64 -13.15
N SER A 117 -5.22 28.90 -13.03
CA SER A 117 -4.28 28.78 -14.15
C SER A 117 -3.84 27.34 -14.40
N LYS A 118 -4.11 26.42 -13.46
CA LYS A 118 -3.95 24.97 -13.60
C LYS A 118 -5.32 24.28 -13.43
N PRO A 119 -5.63 23.24 -14.22
CA PRO A 119 -6.92 22.57 -14.16
C PRO A 119 -7.10 21.79 -12.86
N LEU A 120 -8.32 21.73 -12.36
CA LEU A 120 -8.71 20.85 -11.26
C LEU A 120 -9.18 19.51 -11.83
N PRO A 121 -8.82 18.37 -11.22
CA PRO A 121 -9.36 17.09 -11.61
C PRO A 121 -10.84 16.99 -11.22
N GLU A 122 -11.59 16.22 -12.00
CA GLU A 122 -12.95 15.81 -11.67
C GLU A 122 -12.93 14.45 -10.97
N LYS A 123 -13.92 14.20 -10.11
CA LYS A 123 -14.08 12.87 -9.49
C LYS A 123 -14.46 11.87 -10.59
N PRO A 124 -13.73 10.77 -10.78
CA PRO A 124 -14.12 9.74 -11.74
C PRO A 124 -15.52 9.18 -11.43
N GLU A 125 -16.34 8.96 -12.45
CA GLU A 125 -17.74 8.55 -12.29
C GLU A 125 -17.91 7.26 -11.48
N ASN A 126 -17.03 6.26 -11.71
CA ASN A 126 -17.08 4.96 -11.05
C ASN A 126 -16.23 4.87 -9.77
N TRP A 127 -15.80 6.01 -9.21
CA TRP A 127 -14.86 6.03 -8.07
C TRP A 127 -15.39 5.28 -6.85
N ASP A 128 -16.70 5.35 -6.60
CA ASP A 128 -17.35 4.72 -5.44
C ASP A 128 -17.85 3.29 -5.76
N ARG A 129 -17.38 2.66 -6.84
CA ARG A 129 -17.80 1.31 -7.26
C ARG A 129 -17.56 0.27 -6.16
N TYR A 130 -16.40 0.33 -5.52
CA TYR A 130 -16.03 -0.50 -4.37
C TYR A 130 -15.75 0.42 -3.21
N LEU A 131 -16.70 0.47 -2.27
CA LEU A 131 -16.49 1.15 -1.00
C LEU A 131 -15.48 0.39 -0.17
N TYR A 132 -14.84 1.07 0.77
CA TYR A 132 -13.83 0.48 1.63
C TYR A 132 -13.81 1.10 3.02
N ALA A 133 -13.33 0.35 4.01
CA ALA A 133 -13.08 0.81 5.37
C ALA A 133 -11.65 0.45 5.76
N VAL A 134 -11.00 1.28 6.58
CA VAL A 134 -9.59 1.10 6.94
C VAL A 134 -9.39 1.25 8.42
N TYR A 135 -8.53 0.40 8.97
CA TYR A 135 -7.96 0.55 10.30
C TYR A 135 -6.45 0.46 10.22
N GLU A 136 -5.78 1.42 10.83
CA GLU A 136 -4.34 1.42 10.97
C GLU A 136 -3.96 1.86 12.38
N ASN A 137 -3.05 1.12 13.03
CA ASN A 137 -2.60 1.44 14.37
C ASN A 137 -1.17 0.97 14.61
N ARG A 138 -0.27 1.91 14.92
CA ARG A 138 1.13 1.62 15.30
C ARG A 138 1.22 0.74 16.55
N ASN A 139 0.21 0.83 17.42
CA ASN A 139 0.13 0.10 18.66
C ASN A 139 1.38 0.32 19.54
N HIS A 140 2.01 -0.76 20.01
CA HIS A 140 3.16 -0.72 20.93
C HIS A 140 4.52 -0.57 20.23
N LYS A 141 4.59 -0.66 18.90
CA LYS A 141 5.83 -0.53 18.14
C LYS A 141 6.36 0.92 18.15
N LYS A 142 7.65 1.06 17.84
CA LYS A 142 8.31 2.37 17.74
C LYS A 142 7.86 3.12 16.49
N GLU A 143 7.78 2.43 15.37
CA GLU A 143 7.39 2.96 14.07
C GLU A 143 6.15 2.21 13.53
N MET A 144 5.49 2.81 12.55
CA MET A 144 4.41 2.17 11.78
C MET A 144 5.01 1.69 10.46
N GLU A 145 5.52 0.48 10.47
CA GLU A 145 6.20 -0.16 9.34
C GLU A 145 5.20 -0.63 8.29
N ASP A 146 3.99 -1.01 8.71
CA ASP A 146 2.86 -1.32 7.82
C ASP A 146 2.46 -0.15 6.90
N LYS A 147 2.32 -0.45 5.61
CA LYS A 147 1.81 0.45 4.58
C LYS A 147 0.64 -0.18 3.81
N LYS A 148 -0.06 0.65 3.04
CA LYS A 148 -1.23 0.23 2.26
C LYS A 148 -1.34 0.96 0.92
N ILE A 149 -1.92 0.29 -0.07
CA ILE A 149 -2.42 0.91 -1.31
C ILE A 149 -3.94 0.84 -1.29
N ILE A 150 -4.60 1.97 -1.57
CA ILE A 150 -6.05 2.04 -1.76
C ILE A 150 -6.33 2.91 -2.99
N LEU A 151 -6.62 2.27 -4.11
CA LEU A 151 -6.96 2.90 -5.37
C LEU A 151 -8.27 2.31 -5.86
N PRO A 152 -9.42 2.92 -5.50
CA PRO A 152 -10.72 2.51 -6.01
C PRO A 152 -10.79 2.51 -7.54
N LEU A 153 -10.05 3.41 -8.19
CA LEU A 153 -9.77 3.36 -9.61
C LEU A 153 -8.31 3.73 -9.89
N MET A 154 -7.68 3.00 -10.80
CA MET A 154 -6.30 3.20 -11.22
C MET A 154 -6.12 4.37 -12.19
N CYS A 155 -7.20 4.91 -12.79
CA CYS A 155 -7.12 6.06 -13.72
C CYS A 155 -6.51 7.35 -13.13
N VAL A 156 -6.33 7.41 -11.81
CA VAL A 156 -5.67 8.54 -11.13
C VAL A 156 -4.14 8.38 -11.04
N ILE A 157 -3.62 7.21 -11.40
CA ILE A 157 -2.19 6.92 -11.53
C ILE A 157 -1.78 7.23 -12.96
N GLU A 158 -0.81 8.13 -13.15
CA GLU A 158 -0.38 8.59 -14.48
C GLU A 158 -1.56 9.01 -15.37
N PRO A 159 -2.43 9.95 -14.94
CA PRO A 159 -3.70 10.25 -15.64
C PRO A 159 -3.51 10.79 -17.06
N SER A 160 -2.30 11.22 -17.44
CA SER A 160 -1.93 11.61 -18.79
C SER A 160 -1.67 10.41 -19.72
N LYS A 161 -1.43 9.22 -19.17
CA LYS A 161 -1.29 7.95 -19.90
C LYS A 161 -2.64 7.25 -19.98
N ASP A 162 -3.16 7.03 -21.20
CA ASP A 162 -4.29 6.13 -21.39
C ASP A 162 -3.80 4.68 -21.31
N HIS A 163 -4.34 3.91 -20.36
CA HIS A 163 -3.95 2.52 -20.15
C HIS A 163 -5.16 1.63 -19.86
N THR A 164 -5.04 0.34 -20.15
CA THR A 164 -6.14 -0.64 -20.03
C THR A 164 -6.65 -0.81 -18.60
N LEU A 165 -5.82 -0.50 -17.59
CA LEU A 165 -6.21 -0.57 -16.17
C LEU A 165 -7.05 0.60 -15.66
N LYS A 166 -7.46 1.57 -16.48
CA LYS A 166 -8.15 2.79 -15.97
C LYS A 166 -9.38 2.49 -15.09
N ASP A 167 -10.12 1.42 -15.39
CA ASP A 167 -11.31 0.99 -14.66
C ASP A 167 -11.03 -0.10 -13.60
N ALA A 168 -9.75 -0.44 -13.38
CA ALA A 168 -9.33 -1.40 -12.38
C ALA A 168 -9.20 -0.73 -11.00
N SER A 169 -9.48 -1.48 -9.93
CA SER A 169 -9.23 -1.09 -8.54
C SER A 169 -8.04 -1.87 -8.00
N LEU A 170 -7.20 -1.23 -7.18
CA LEU A 170 -6.04 -1.85 -6.56
C LEU A 170 -6.07 -1.61 -5.05
N PHE A 171 -6.02 -2.69 -4.29
CA PHE A 171 -5.93 -2.67 -2.83
C PHE A 171 -4.76 -3.52 -2.39
N GLY A 172 -3.98 -3.08 -1.41
CA GLY A 172 -2.86 -3.88 -0.91
C GLY A 172 -2.43 -3.48 0.50
N VAL A 173 -1.87 -4.45 1.21
CA VAL A 173 -1.25 -4.29 2.52
C VAL A 173 0.18 -4.82 2.45
N PHE A 174 1.10 -4.08 3.08
CA PHE A 174 2.52 -4.35 3.09
C PHE A 174 3.00 -4.22 4.53
N ASP A 175 3.28 -5.34 5.17
CA ASP A 175 3.88 -5.37 6.52
C ASP A 175 5.40 -5.22 6.38
N GLY A 176 5.98 -4.20 7.00
CA GLY A 176 7.40 -3.90 6.89
C GLY A 176 8.17 -4.43 8.09
N HIS A 177 9.36 -4.99 7.86
CA HIS A 177 10.21 -5.46 8.95
C HIS A 177 11.67 -5.02 8.76
N GLY A 178 12.30 -4.62 9.86
CA GLY A 178 13.66 -4.10 9.83
C GLY A 178 13.76 -2.71 9.20
N GLY A 179 12.67 -1.93 9.25
CA GLY A 179 12.47 -0.67 8.56
C GLY A 179 11.23 -0.68 7.66
N ASP A 180 10.69 0.50 7.36
CA ASP A 180 9.49 0.68 6.52
C ASP A 180 9.83 0.99 5.06
N GLU A 181 11.12 0.99 4.68
CA GLU A 181 11.58 1.43 3.37
C GLU A 181 11.07 0.53 2.24
N CYS A 182 11.08 -0.80 2.42
CA CYS A 182 10.58 -1.74 1.40
C CYS A 182 9.05 -1.62 1.23
N ALA A 183 8.32 -1.54 2.33
CA ALA A 183 6.86 -1.36 2.32
C ALA A 183 6.48 -0.02 1.67
N THR A 184 7.18 1.06 2.01
CA THR A 184 6.97 2.40 1.43
C THR A 184 7.24 2.38 -0.07
N TYR A 185 8.40 1.84 -0.49
CA TYR A 185 8.74 1.70 -1.90
C TYR A 185 7.68 0.91 -2.67
N ALA A 186 7.18 -0.19 -2.09
CA ALA A 186 6.12 -0.98 -2.70
C ALA A 186 4.84 -0.16 -2.95
N THR A 187 4.43 0.68 -2.00
CA THR A 187 3.22 1.51 -2.16
C THR A 187 3.31 2.56 -3.26
N VAL A 188 4.51 3.08 -3.51
CA VAL A 188 4.76 4.10 -4.53
C VAL A 188 4.89 3.47 -5.90
N HIS A 189 5.65 2.37 -6.01
CA HIS A 189 6.13 1.86 -7.29
C HIS A 189 5.28 0.71 -7.86
N LEU A 190 4.52 -0.04 -7.05
CA LEU A 190 3.69 -1.14 -7.56
C LEU A 190 2.65 -0.70 -8.62
N PRO A 191 1.90 0.42 -8.45
CA PRO A 191 0.96 0.87 -9.47
C PRO A 191 1.63 1.13 -10.83
N HIS A 192 2.87 1.64 -10.82
CA HIS A 192 3.65 1.85 -12.03
C HIS A 192 4.12 0.54 -12.65
N CYS A 193 4.65 -0.39 -11.83
CA CYS A 193 5.03 -1.72 -12.30
C CYS A 193 3.86 -2.45 -12.95
N LEU A 194 2.64 -2.29 -12.43
CA LEU A 194 1.42 -2.83 -13.03
C LEU A 194 1.14 -2.23 -14.40
N ILE A 195 1.22 -0.91 -14.55
CA ILE A 195 1.00 -0.23 -15.84
C ILE A 195 2.06 -0.67 -16.86
N ASP A 196 3.32 -0.78 -16.44
CA ASP A 196 4.44 -1.15 -17.32
C ASP A 196 4.42 -2.64 -17.68
N SER A 197 3.90 -3.50 -16.80
CA SER A 197 3.76 -4.96 -17.03
C SER A 197 2.55 -5.33 -17.90
N LEU A 198 1.76 -4.34 -18.35
CA LEU A 198 0.62 -4.59 -19.22
C LEU A 198 1.07 -5.10 -20.59
N THR A 199 0.82 -6.38 -20.81
CA THR A 199 0.83 -7.01 -22.13
C THR A 199 -0.59 -7.42 -22.48
N GLU A 200 -0.88 -7.61 -23.78
CA GLU A 200 -2.25 -7.84 -24.30
C GLU A 200 -3.00 -9.04 -23.68
N ASN A 201 -2.38 -9.86 -22.82
CA ASN A 201 -3.04 -11.03 -22.22
C ASN A 201 -2.39 -11.58 -20.93
N SER A 202 -2.11 -10.74 -19.91
CA SER A 202 -1.47 -11.26 -18.68
C SER A 202 -2.48 -11.69 -17.60
N SER A 203 -2.78 -12.99 -17.57
CA SER A 203 -3.38 -13.64 -16.40
C SER A 203 -2.48 -13.58 -15.16
N LYS A 204 -1.20 -13.29 -15.36
CA LYS A 204 -0.14 -13.17 -14.34
C LYS A 204 0.33 -11.73 -14.13
N LEU A 205 -0.50 -10.74 -14.48
CA LEU A 205 -0.12 -9.32 -14.41
C LEU A 205 0.47 -8.93 -13.05
N LEU A 206 -0.25 -9.30 -11.98
CA LEU A 206 0.10 -8.89 -10.63
C LEU A 206 1.37 -9.57 -10.12
N THR A 207 1.58 -10.85 -10.46
CA THR A 207 2.82 -11.56 -10.10
C THR A 207 4.04 -11.01 -10.84
N GLU A 208 3.91 -10.68 -12.13
CA GLU A 208 5.02 -10.09 -12.88
C GLU A 208 5.34 -8.68 -12.37
N ALA A 209 4.33 -7.88 -12.06
CA ALA A 209 4.52 -6.56 -11.45
C ALA A 209 5.21 -6.63 -10.08
N LEU A 210 4.88 -7.61 -9.22
CA LEU A 210 5.56 -7.81 -7.94
C LEU A 210 7.01 -8.27 -8.12
N LYS A 211 7.30 -9.10 -9.13
CA LYS A 211 8.68 -9.50 -9.46
C LYS A 211 9.50 -8.32 -9.96
N ASP A 212 8.93 -7.48 -10.80
CA ASP A 212 9.59 -6.28 -11.30
C ASP A 212 9.80 -5.25 -10.19
N LEU A 213 8.82 -5.09 -9.30
CA LEU A 213 8.96 -4.29 -8.09
C LEU A 213 10.10 -4.81 -7.20
N ASP A 214 10.19 -6.11 -6.96
CA ASP A 214 11.26 -6.69 -6.14
C ASP A 214 12.65 -6.50 -6.74
N LYS A 215 12.79 -6.54 -8.08
CA LYS A 215 14.05 -6.20 -8.76
C LYS A 215 14.47 -4.75 -8.46
N GLN A 216 13.53 -3.82 -8.51
CA GLN A 216 13.77 -2.41 -8.19
C GLN A 216 14.16 -2.23 -6.71
N ILE A 217 13.40 -2.84 -5.79
CA ILE A 217 13.70 -2.85 -4.35
C ILE A 217 15.08 -3.43 -4.10
N SER A 218 15.45 -4.53 -4.76
CA SER A 218 16.74 -5.20 -4.55
C SER A 218 17.92 -4.30 -4.92
N VAL A 219 17.86 -3.64 -6.08
CA VAL A 219 18.89 -2.68 -6.51
C VAL A 219 18.98 -1.51 -5.54
N ARG A 220 17.84 -0.93 -5.13
CA ARG A 220 17.81 0.15 -4.15
C ARG A 220 18.36 -0.29 -2.80
N ALA A 221 18.01 -1.49 -2.33
CA ALA A 221 18.46 -2.03 -1.06
C ALA A 221 19.97 -2.27 -1.01
N GLU A 222 20.58 -2.75 -2.10
CA GLU A 222 22.03 -2.93 -2.20
C GLU A 222 22.77 -1.59 -2.16
N HIS A 223 22.34 -0.63 -2.97
CA HIS A 223 22.98 0.70 -3.04
C HIS A 223 22.81 1.50 -1.76
N ASP A 224 21.60 1.50 -1.20
CA ASP A 224 21.24 2.28 -0.02
C ASP A 224 21.35 1.49 1.28
N ARG A 225 21.90 0.27 1.25
CA ARG A 225 22.10 -0.63 2.41
C ARG A 225 20.85 -0.76 3.27
N ILE A 226 19.70 -0.98 2.63
CA ILE A 226 18.45 -1.31 3.29
C ILE A 226 18.53 -2.79 3.66
N GLY A 227 18.39 -3.08 4.96
CA GLY A 227 18.57 -4.43 5.50
C GLY A 227 17.26 -5.18 5.77
N GLY A 228 16.12 -4.49 5.72
CA GLY A 228 14.80 -5.04 5.96
C GLY A 228 14.12 -5.59 4.72
N GLY A 229 12.85 -5.93 4.89
CA GLY A 229 11.97 -6.43 3.85
C GLY A 229 10.53 -6.02 4.09
N SER A 230 9.64 -6.54 3.27
CA SER A 230 8.21 -6.38 3.48
C SER A 230 7.43 -7.57 2.93
N THR A 231 6.38 -7.95 3.63
CA THR A 231 5.33 -8.80 3.06
C THR A 231 4.55 -8.02 2.01
N SER A 232 3.69 -8.71 1.26
CA SER A 232 2.77 -8.06 0.34
C SER A 232 1.55 -8.94 0.19
N VAL A 233 0.36 -8.38 0.33
CA VAL A 233 -0.89 -8.99 -0.15
C VAL A 233 -1.65 -7.95 -0.95
N VAL A 234 -1.98 -8.27 -2.20
CA VAL A 234 -2.54 -7.31 -3.14
C VAL A 234 -3.70 -7.92 -3.90
N ALA A 235 -4.76 -7.15 -4.07
CA ALA A 235 -5.93 -7.48 -4.86
C ALA A 235 -6.12 -6.44 -5.99
N LEU A 236 -6.04 -6.92 -7.23
CA LEU A 236 -6.38 -6.14 -8.43
C LEU A 236 -7.76 -6.58 -8.93
N ILE A 237 -8.72 -5.66 -8.89
CA ILE A 237 -10.10 -5.92 -9.30
C ILE A 237 -10.36 -5.28 -10.67
N ARG A 238 -10.67 -6.09 -11.68
CA ARG A 238 -11.04 -5.61 -13.02
C ARG A 238 -12.01 -6.57 -13.69
N GLU A 239 -12.96 -6.02 -14.44
CA GLU A 239 -13.89 -6.83 -15.25
C GLU A 239 -14.67 -7.91 -14.46
N GLY A 240 -14.87 -7.72 -13.15
CA GLY A 240 -15.56 -8.69 -12.29
C GLY A 240 -14.67 -9.81 -11.75
N ILE A 241 -13.36 -9.76 -12.01
CA ILE A 241 -12.35 -10.68 -11.51
C ILE A 241 -11.50 -10.00 -10.45
N ILE A 242 -11.15 -10.73 -9.39
CA ILE A 242 -10.13 -10.37 -8.40
C ILE A 242 -8.90 -11.22 -8.68
N ASP A 243 -7.83 -10.58 -9.15
CA ASP A 243 -6.48 -11.16 -9.19
C ASP A 243 -5.82 -10.87 -7.84
N ILE A 244 -5.42 -11.92 -7.11
CA ILE A 244 -4.73 -11.83 -5.82
C ILE A 244 -3.31 -12.31 -6.00
N ALA A 245 -2.34 -11.59 -5.42
CA ALA A 245 -0.98 -12.08 -5.27
C ALA A 245 -0.43 -11.72 -3.89
N TRP A 246 0.39 -12.60 -3.33
CA TRP A 246 0.98 -12.38 -2.02
C TRP A 246 2.39 -12.96 -1.87
N ILE A 247 3.14 -12.37 -0.94
CA ILE A 247 4.50 -12.71 -0.50
C ILE A 247 4.51 -12.50 1.03
N GLY A 248 5.01 -13.47 1.80
CA GLY A 248 4.93 -13.44 3.27
C GLY A 248 3.60 -13.96 3.83
N ASP A 249 3.23 -13.48 5.00
CA ASP A 249 2.15 -13.95 5.87
C ASP A 249 1.01 -12.94 6.08
N SER A 250 1.14 -11.71 5.59
CA SER A 250 -0.04 -10.86 5.34
C SER A 250 -1.05 -11.62 4.45
N ALA A 251 -2.32 -11.54 4.80
CA ALA A 251 -3.35 -12.39 4.21
C ALA A 251 -4.57 -11.60 3.73
N ILE A 252 -5.30 -12.24 2.81
CA ILE A 252 -6.61 -11.78 2.36
C ILE A 252 -7.67 -12.84 2.66
N GLY A 253 -8.77 -12.43 3.29
CA GLY A 253 -9.95 -13.25 3.52
C GLY A 253 -11.20 -12.67 2.85
N ALA A 254 -12.28 -13.43 2.83
CA ALA A 254 -13.57 -13.02 2.27
C ALA A 254 -14.74 -13.35 3.19
N LEU A 255 -15.74 -12.46 3.20
CA LEU A 255 -17.02 -12.67 3.87
C LEU A 255 -17.96 -13.48 2.96
N THR A 256 -18.39 -14.63 3.43
CA THR A 256 -19.41 -15.48 2.82
C THR A 256 -20.77 -15.26 3.50
N ASN A 257 -21.77 -16.10 3.23
CA ASN A 257 -23.09 -15.99 3.88
C ASN A 257 -23.03 -16.25 5.40
N ASP A 258 -22.13 -17.12 5.85
CA ASP A 258 -22.12 -17.69 7.20
C ASP A 258 -20.74 -17.76 7.85
N SER A 259 -19.69 -17.32 7.16
CA SER A 259 -18.34 -17.30 7.70
C SER A 259 -17.44 -16.24 7.07
N VAL A 260 -16.26 -16.06 7.64
CA VAL A 260 -15.11 -15.52 6.92
C VAL A 260 -14.22 -16.70 6.54
N ILE A 261 -13.60 -16.65 5.36
CA ILE A 261 -12.62 -17.64 4.91
C ILE A 261 -11.35 -16.94 4.41
N THR A 262 -10.20 -17.46 4.79
CA THR A 262 -8.90 -16.99 4.30
C THR A 262 -8.67 -17.53 2.89
N LEU A 263 -8.30 -16.64 1.96
CA LEU A 263 -8.11 -16.95 0.54
C LEU A 263 -6.65 -17.22 0.19
N THR A 264 -5.73 -16.97 1.12
CA THR A 264 -4.28 -17.12 0.95
C THR A 264 -3.71 -18.11 1.94
N LYS A 265 -2.62 -18.76 1.55
CA LYS A 265 -1.82 -19.60 2.46
C LYS A 265 -0.56 -18.83 2.85
N PRO A 266 -0.30 -18.59 4.15
CA PRO A 266 0.85 -17.80 4.58
C PRO A 266 2.17 -18.48 4.17
N HIS A 267 3.17 -17.68 3.84
CA HIS A 267 4.51 -18.16 3.54
C HIS A 267 5.40 -18.17 4.79
N ASN A 268 5.12 -19.10 5.70
CA ASN A 268 5.82 -19.23 6.97
C ASN A 268 6.38 -20.66 7.16
N LEU A 269 6.90 -20.94 8.35
CA LEU A 269 7.54 -22.21 8.67
C LEU A 269 6.57 -23.33 9.06
N ASP A 270 5.27 -23.04 9.13
CA ASP A 270 4.23 -24.05 9.33
C ASP A 270 3.90 -24.79 8.02
N ASP A 271 4.26 -24.24 6.86
CA ASP A 271 4.11 -24.91 5.57
C ASP A 271 5.31 -25.82 5.28
N PRO A 272 5.15 -27.16 5.25
CA PRO A 272 6.24 -28.08 4.94
C PRO A 272 6.89 -27.81 3.59
N LYS A 273 6.14 -27.29 2.61
CA LYS A 273 6.69 -26.94 1.29
C LYS A 273 7.65 -25.76 1.35
N GLU A 274 7.37 -24.76 2.18
CA GLU A 274 8.28 -23.64 2.39
C GLU A 274 9.52 -24.07 3.17
N VAL A 275 9.36 -24.94 4.18
CA VAL A 275 10.49 -25.52 4.92
C VAL A 275 11.41 -26.30 3.97
N GLU A 276 10.85 -27.17 3.12
CA GLU A 276 11.62 -27.89 2.10
C GLU A 276 12.37 -26.94 1.16
N ARG A 277 11.70 -25.87 0.71
CA ARG A 277 12.31 -24.84 -0.15
C ARG A 277 13.48 -24.14 0.54
N VAL A 278 13.32 -23.72 1.80
CA VAL A 278 14.38 -23.05 2.58
C VAL A 278 15.59 -23.97 2.76
N ILE A 279 15.37 -25.24 3.11
CA ILE A 279 16.45 -26.23 3.28
C ILE A 279 17.16 -26.51 1.95
N ALA A 280 16.40 -26.65 0.85
CA ALA A 280 16.97 -26.85 -0.49
C ALA A 280 17.79 -25.64 -0.96
N ALA A 281 17.45 -24.43 -0.52
CA ALA A 281 18.21 -23.21 -0.73
C ALA A 281 19.47 -23.10 0.15
N GLY A 282 19.75 -24.09 1.02
CA GLY A 282 20.89 -24.13 1.93
C GLY A 282 20.66 -23.46 3.28
N GLY A 283 19.42 -23.07 3.59
CA GLY A 283 19.03 -22.52 4.88
C GLY A 283 18.85 -23.58 5.97
N MET A 284 18.77 -23.12 7.21
CA MET A 284 18.46 -23.93 8.39
C MET A 284 17.24 -23.36 9.12
N ILE A 285 16.46 -24.22 9.75
CA ILE A 285 15.39 -23.80 10.66
C ILE A 285 15.91 -23.93 12.09
N LEU A 286 15.94 -22.80 12.81
CA LEU A 286 16.43 -22.74 14.18
C LEU A 286 15.30 -22.23 15.08
N ASN A 287 15.01 -22.97 16.15
CA ASN A 287 14.08 -22.51 17.17
C ASN A 287 14.77 -21.48 18.06
N VAL A 288 14.24 -20.26 18.10
CA VAL A 288 14.76 -19.12 18.87
C VAL A 288 13.63 -18.59 19.75
N PHE A 289 13.78 -18.74 21.07
CA PHE A 289 12.78 -18.35 22.07
C PHE A 289 11.38 -18.98 21.87
N GLY A 290 11.33 -20.19 21.32
CA GLY A 290 10.07 -20.93 21.11
C GLY A 290 9.47 -20.76 19.72
N GLU A 291 10.02 -19.89 18.88
CA GLU A 291 9.57 -19.67 17.50
C GLU A 291 10.62 -20.19 16.51
N ASP A 292 10.16 -20.89 15.49
CA ASP A 292 11.03 -21.33 14.40
C ASP A 292 11.39 -20.15 13.51
N ARG A 293 12.68 -20.05 13.14
CA ARG A 293 13.20 -18.97 12.31
C ARG A 293 14.19 -19.48 11.27
N VAL A 294 14.07 -18.97 10.04
CA VAL A 294 15.02 -19.15 8.94
C VAL A 294 16.36 -18.55 9.36
N ASN A 295 17.38 -19.40 9.43
CA ASN A 295 18.72 -19.09 9.90
C ASN A 295 18.75 -18.38 11.27
N GLY A 296 17.72 -18.56 12.10
CA GLY A 296 17.59 -17.93 13.41
C GLY A 296 17.18 -16.45 13.38
N VAL A 297 16.75 -15.91 12.23
CA VAL A 297 16.42 -14.48 12.07
C VAL A 297 14.94 -14.24 11.78
N LEU A 298 14.42 -14.74 10.65
CA LEU A 298 13.07 -14.44 10.16
C LEU A 298 12.12 -15.61 10.40
N ASN A 299 10.89 -15.35 10.85
CA ASN A 299 9.81 -16.33 10.98
C ASN A 299 9.00 -16.52 9.68
N ILE A 300 9.17 -15.62 8.71
CA ILE A 300 8.65 -15.74 7.35
C ILE A 300 9.66 -16.40 6.41
N THR A 301 9.16 -16.93 5.29
CA THR A 301 9.98 -17.62 4.28
C THR A 301 10.01 -16.87 2.95
N ARG A 302 9.12 -15.90 2.74
CA ARG A 302 9.10 -15.06 1.54
C ARG A 302 8.88 -13.60 1.90
N ALA A 303 9.56 -12.69 1.20
CA ALA A 303 9.43 -11.24 1.37
C ALA A 303 9.91 -10.50 0.11
N LEU A 304 9.37 -9.29 -0.11
CA LEU A 304 10.01 -8.28 -0.94
C LEU A 304 11.25 -7.74 -0.21
N GLY A 305 12.31 -7.45 -0.96
CA GLY A 305 13.57 -7.00 -0.34
C GLY A 305 14.33 -8.16 0.30
N ASP A 306 14.72 -8.03 1.58
CA ASP A 306 15.51 -9.02 2.33
C ASP A 306 16.70 -9.57 1.54
N THR A 307 17.40 -8.69 0.81
CA THR A 307 18.42 -9.09 -0.17
C THR A 307 19.54 -9.92 0.47
N GLN A 308 19.88 -9.63 1.72
CA GLN A 308 20.89 -10.36 2.48
C GLN A 308 20.46 -11.78 2.91
N ALA A 309 19.17 -12.07 2.93
CA ALA A 309 18.61 -13.36 3.31
C ALA A 309 18.28 -14.25 2.10
N ARG A 310 18.56 -13.80 0.87
CA ARG A 310 18.44 -14.60 -0.36
C ARG A 310 19.56 -15.66 -0.43
N PRO A 311 19.30 -16.84 -1.00
CA PRO A 311 18.03 -17.31 -1.58
C PRO A 311 17.06 -17.97 -0.59
N MET A 312 17.39 -18.01 0.70
CA MET A 312 16.56 -18.67 1.73
C MET A 312 15.20 -17.98 1.85
N ILE A 313 15.18 -16.64 1.86
CA ILE A 313 13.97 -15.86 1.69
C ILE A 313 13.73 -15.61 0.20
N SER A 314 12.59 -16.07 -0.29
CA SER A 314 12.21 -15.92 -1.70
C SER A 314 11.33 -14.69 -1.92
N ALA A 315 11.49 -14.02 -3.06
CA ALA A 315 10.56 -12.99 -3.50
C ALA A 315 9.53 -13.50 -4.53
N GLU A 316 9.41 -14.83 -4.71
CA GLU A 316 8.45 -15.39 -5.66
C GLU A 316 7.02 -15.27 -5.10
N PRO A 317 6.11 -14.52 -5.77
CA PRO A 317 4.73 -14.40 -5.33
C PRO A 317 3.95 -15.68 -5.59
N SER A 318 3.00 -15.97 -4.70
CA SER A 318 1.90 -16.89 -4.99
C SER A 318 0.70 -16.08 -5.51
N ASP A 319 -0.16 -16.71 -6.31
CA ASP A 319 -1.32 -16.08 -6.92
C ASP A 319 -2.60 -16.90 -6.82
N SER A 320 -3.73 -16.21 -6.84
CA SER A 320 -5.05 -16.80 -6.99
C SER A 320 -5.98 -15.85 -7.75
N ARG A 321 -7.03 -16.41 -8.37
CA ARG A 321 -7.99 -15.66 -9.18
C ARG A 321 -9.40 -16.06 -8.80
N ILE A 322 -10.27 -15.06 -8.63
CA ILE A 322 -11.64 -15.25 -8.15
C ILE A 322 -12.60 -14.47 -9.04
N ASP A 323 -13.68 -15.11 -9.48
CA ASP A 323 -14.81 -14.42 -10.10
C ASP A 323 -15.76 -13.90 -9.01
N ILE A 324 -16.03 -12.59 -9.00
CA ILE A 324 -16.85 -11.94 -7.98
C ILE A 324 -18.29 -12.46 -8.01
N LYS A 325 -18.84 -12.74 -9.19
CA LYS A 325 -20.23 -13.20 -9.31
C LYS A 325 -20.37 -14.65 -8.87
N GLU A 326 -19.43 -15.50 -9.27
CA GLU A 326 -19.47 -16.93 -8.95
C GLU A 326 -19.14 -17.20 -7.47
N SER A 327 -18.23 -16.42 -6.88
CA SER A 327 -17.83 -16.60 -5.48
C SER A 327 -18.94 -16.26 -4.47
N GLY A 328 -19.83 -15.32 -4.81
CA GLY A 328 -20.89 -14.86 -3.90
C GLY A 328 -20.39 -14.04 -2.71
N TYR A 329 -19.10 -13.67 -2.67
CA TYR A 329 -18.50 -12.94 -1.55
C TYR A 329 -19.08 -11.53 -1.39
N TYR A 330 -19.26 -11.10 -0.14
CA TYR A 330 -19.80 -9.78 0.20
C TYR A 330 -18.70 -8.73 0.41
N MET A 331 -17.59 -9.15 1.01
CA MET A 331 -16.44 -8.31 1.36
C MET A 331 -15.14 -9.09 1.22
N ILE A 332 -14.03 -8.38 1.03
CA ILE A 332 -12.68 -8.91 1.24
C ILE A 332 -11.96 -8.12 2.33
N PHE A 333 -11.08 -8.78 3.06
CA PHE A 333 -10.29 -8.24 4.15
C PHE A 333 -8.82 -8.45 3.83
N LEU A 334 -8.05 -7.39 3.60
CA LEU A 334 -6.60 -7.47 3.47
C LEU A 334 -6.00 -6.97 4.79
N ALA A 335 -5.14 -7.76 5.43
CA ALA A 335 -4.52 -7.35 6.69
C ALA A 335 -3.14 -7.96 6.91
N SER A 336 -2.35 -7.29 7.77
CA SER A 336 -1.09 -7.80 8.30
C SER A 336 -1.32 -8.88 9.37
N ASP A 337 -0.24 -9.54 9.78
CA ASP A 337 -0.24 -10.57 10.81
C ASP A 337 -0.76 -10.01 12.17
N GLY A 338 -0.55 -8.72 12.43
CA GLY A 338 -1.04 -8.04 13.64
C GLY A 338 -2.55 -8.06 13.80
N VAL A 339 -3.31 -8.44 12.76
CA VAL A 339 -4.73 -8.78 12.82
C VAL A 339 -4.96 -10.30 12.70
N TRP A 340 -4.39 -10.95 11.69
CA TRP A 340 -4.66 -12.35 11.37
C TRP A 340 -4.12 -13.36 12.39
N ASP A 341 -3.07 -13.02 13.14
CA ASP A 341 -2.50 -13.91 14.15
C ASP A 341 -3.28 -13.89 15.46
N VAL A 342 -4.09 -12.85 15.68
CA VAL A 342 -4.78 -12.62 16.96
C VAL A 342 -6.29 -12.77 16.88
N LEU A 343 -6.86 -12.79 15.68
CA LEU A 343 -8.29 -13.03 15.45
C LEU A 343 -8.48 -14.24 14.54
N THR A 344 -9.35 -15.14 14.97
CA THR A 344 -9.85 -16.23 14.14
C THR A 344 -10.86 -15.73 13.09
N GLU A 345 -11.07 -16.51 12.04
CA GLU A 345 -12.11 -16.26 11.04
C GLU A 345 -13.52 -16.12 11.68
N GLU A 346 -13.80 -16.93 12.70
CA GLU A 346 -15.05 -16.88 13.45
C GLU A 346 -15.20 -15.55 14.22
N GLU A 347 -14.16 -15.10 14.92
CA GLU A 347 -14.19 -13.82 15.65
C GLU A 347 -14.36 -12.63 14.71
N ILE A 348 -13.72 -12.65 13.52
CA ILE A 348 -13.92 -11.60 12.50
C ILE A 348 -15.36 -11.63 12.01
N PHE A 349 -15.91 -12.80 11.69
CA PHE A 349 -17.29 -12.96 11.25
C PHE A 349 -18.29 -12.42 12.29
N GLU A 350 -18.14 -12.84 13.55
CA GLU A 350 -18.99 -12.39 14.65
C GLU A 350 -18.91 -10.87 14.86
N ASN A 351 -17.70 -10.29 14.77
CA ASN A 351 -17.51 -8.85 14.87
C ASN A 351 -18.26 -8.10 13.74
N VAL A 352 -18.11 -8.58 12.50
CA VAL A 352 -18.77 -7.99 11.32
C VAL A 352 -20.29 -8.06 11.45
N VAL A 353 -20.85 -9.23 11.78
CA VAL A 353 -22.30 -9.41 11.95
C VAL A 353 -22.83 -8.56 13.10
N SER A 354 -22.12 -8.54 14.23
CA SER A 354 -22.47 -7.70 15.39
C SER A 354 -22.46 -6.22 15.02
N PHE A 355 -21.44 -5.76 14.28
CA PHE A 355 -21.36 -4.38 13.82
C PHE A 355 -22.55 -4.02 12.92
N ILE A 356 -22.84 -4.84 11.91
CA ILE A 356 -23.92 -4.60 10.95
C ILE A 356 -25.29 -4.54 11.66
N LYS A 357 -25.54 -5.42 12.63
CA LYS A 357 -26.80 -5.44 13.39
C LYS A 357 -27.01 -4.23 14.29
N ASN A 358 -25.92 -3.64 14.77
CA ASN A 358 -25.97 -2.57 15.78
C ASN A 358 -25.76 -1.17 15.20
N ASN A 359 -25.35 -1.04 13.93
CA ASN A 359 -25.00 0.23 13.32
C ASN A 359 -25.70 0.40 11.96
N PRO A 360 -26.12 1.62 11.59
CA PRO A 360 -26.72 1.86 10.27
C PRO A 360 -25.68 1.78 9.15
N GLU A 361 -26.16 1.52 7.93
CA GLU A 361 -25.35 1.44 6.70
C GLU A 361 -24.44 2.68 6.49
N SER A 362 -24.92 3.86 6.89
CA SER A 362 -24.17 5.12 6.79
C SER A 362 -22.88 5.16 7.63
N GLU A 363 -22.68 4.19 8.53
CA GLU A 363 -21.50 4.09 9.39
C GLU A 363 -20.53 2.99 8.94
N TYR A 364 -20.67 2.44 7.73
CA TYR A 364 -19.86 1.33 7.21
C TYR A 364 -18.34 1.54 7.37
N GLU A 365 -17.86 2.78 7.28
CA GLU A 365 -16.43 3.13 7.43
C GLU A 365 -15.86 2.75 8.80
N LYS A 366 -16.71 2.67 9.84
CA LYS A 366 -16.31 2.26 11.20
C LYS A 366 -16.18 0.75 11.37
N LEU A 367 -16.57 -0.05 10.37
CA LEU A 367 -16.47 -1.51 10.46
C LEU A 367 -15.03 -1.97 10.68
N ALA A 368 -14.08 -1.44 9.90
CA ALA A 368 -12.66 -1.76 10.07
C ALA A 368 -12.16 -1.35 11.46
N GLN A 369 -12.64 -0.23 12.00
CA GLN A 369 -12.33 0.19 13.37
C GLN A 369 -12.86 -0.77 14.43
N SER A 370 -14.06 -1.33 14.23
CA SER A 370 -14.63 -2.35 15.12
C SER A 370 -13.76 -3.60 15.18
N VAL A 371 -13.41 -4.16 14.01
CA VAL A 371 -12.57 -5.37 13.90
C VAL A 371 -11.17 -5.10 14.43
N GLY A 372 -10.55 -4.01 13.98
CA GLY A 372 -9.18 -3.64 14.36
C GLY A 372 -9.02 -3.34 15.85
N ASN A 373 -10.03 -2.76 16.51
CA ASN A 373 -9.99 -2.57 17.96
C ASN A 373 -10.06 -3.89 18.75
N THR A 374 -10.77 -4.90 18.22
CA THR A 374 -10.78 -6.24 18.80
C THR A 374 -9.41 -6.89 18.67
N ALA A 375 -8.77 -6.82 17.51
CA ALA A 375 -7.39 -7.30 17.33
C ALA A 375 -6.40 -6.57 18.25
N ARG A 376 -6.52 -5.25 18.38
CA ARG A 376 -5.63 -4.44 19.24
C ARG A 376 -5.71 -4.82 20.72
N ALA A 377 -6.77 -5.48 21.18
CA ALA A 377 -6.88 -5.89 22.57
C ALA A 377 -5.82 -6.95 22.96
N THR A 378 -5.31 -7.69 21.99
CA THR A 378 -4.37 -8.80 22.17
C THR A 378 -3.07 -8.62 21.39
N SER A 379 -3.12 -7.98 20.21
CA SER A 379 -1.95 -7.76 19.37
C SER A 379 -0.91 -6.83 20.00
N THR A 380 0.36 -7.16 19.79
CA THR A 380 1.51 -6.31 20.12
C THR A 380 2.17 -5.69 18.89
N ASP A 381 1.73 -6.06 17.69
CA ASP A 381 2.30 -5.59 16.43
C ASP A 381 1.62 -4.30 15.91
N ASN A 382 2.13 -3.74 14.81
CA ASN A 382 1.38 -2.86 13.94
C ASN A 382 0.11 -3.57 13.48
N LEU A 383 -0.97 -2.82 13.31
CA LEU A 383 -2.22 -3.36 12.78
C LEU A 383 -2.57 -2.59 11.53
N MET A 384 -2.73 -3.30 10.42
CA MET A 384 -3.28 -2.80 9.18
C MET A 384 -4.43 -3.69 8.73
N LEU A 385 -5.60 -3.09 8.51
CA LEU A 385 -6.77 -3.78 7.97
C LEU A 385 -7.46 -2.89 6.93
N VAL A 386 -7.63 -3.42 5.73
CA VAL A 386 -8.41 -2.84 4.65
C VAL A 386 -9.58 -3.76 4.33
N ILE A 387 -10.81 -3.28 4.51
CA ILE A 387 -12.04 -3.98 4.14
C ILE A 387 -12.55 -3.36 2.85
N VAL A 388 -12.81 -4.18 1.84
CA VAL A 388 -13.41 -3.74 0.57
C VAL A 388 -14.77 -4.41 0.41
N PHE A 389 -15.80 -3.60 0.18
CA PHE A 389 -17.18 -4.07 0.00
C PHE A 389 -17.38 -4.42 -1.48
N LEU A 390 -17.56 -5.71 -1.77
CA LEU A 390 -17.71 -6.23 -3.13
C LEU A 390 -19.15 -6.09 -3.67
N LYS A 391 -20.11 -5.96 -2.75
CA LYS A 391 -21.53 -5.78 -3.02
C LYS A 391 -22.05 -4.46 -2.46
N PRO A 392 -23.20 -3.94 -2.94
CA PRO A 392 -23.83 -2.76 -2.36
C PRO A 392 -24.06 -2.94 -0.85
N LEU A 393 -23.78 -1.90 -0.07
CA LEU A 393 -23.93 -1.95 1.37
C LEU A 393 -25.36 -2.31 1.79
N SER A 394 -26.37 -1.83 1.07
CA SER A 394 -27.78 -2.17 1.32
C SER A 394 -28.08 -3.67 1.20
N GLU A 395 -27.46 -4.36 0.23
CA GLU A 395 -27.59 -5.82 0.10
C GLU A 395 -26.95 -6.54 1.28
N ILE A 396 -25.75 -6.09 1.68
CA ILE A 396 -25.01 -6.63 2.82
C ILE A 396 -25.80 -6.44 4.11
N TRP A 397 -26.25 -5.22 4.41
CA TRP A 397 -27.00 -4.90 5.61
C TRP A 397 -28.32 -5.67 5.67
N GLN A 398 -29.06 -5.73 4.55
CA GLN A 398 -30.29 -6.50 4.49
C GLN A 398 -30.04 -7.99 4.79
N HIS A 399 -28.98 -8.57 4.23
CA HIS A 399 -28.67 -9.98 4.41
C HIS A 399 -28.37 -10.34 5.87
N PHE A 400 -27.50 -9.59 6.55
CA PHE A 400 -27.03 -9.93 7.90
C PHE A 400 -27.93 -9.38 9.04
N THR A 401 -28.93 -8.54 8.73
CA THR A 401 -29.94 -8.08 9.71
C THR A 401 -31.24 -8.87 9.66
N SER A 402 -31.51 -9.59 8.56
CA SER A 402 -32.63 -10.53 8.44
C SER A 402 -32.39 -11.76 9.29
#